data_AF-A0A178XWJ8-F1
#
_entry.id   AF-A0A178XWJ8-F1
#
_cell.length_a   1.000
_cell.length_b   1.000
_cell.length_c   1.000
_cell.angle_alpha   90.00
_cell.angle_beta   90.00
_cell.angle_gamma   90.00
#
_symmetry.space_group_name_H-M   'P 1'
#
loop_
_entity.id
_entity.type
_entity.pdbx_description
1 polymer ?
#
loop_
_entity_poly.entity_id
_entity_poly.type
_entity_poly.pdbx_seq_one_letter_code
_entity_poly.pdbx_strand_id
1 'polypeptide(L)' 'MPPLDPEEEQALQAYAAKHGRRWKTILNRVWMGEPPRDDAGTLRRLRNSHGPSWLQSYRLPRAASPDKGGDGET' A
#
# COMPACT_ATOMS: atom_id res chain seq x y z
N MET A 1 17.01 -4.46 -5.39
CA MET A 1 16.10 -3.79 -4.43
C MET A 1 15.98 -4.69 -3.21
N PRO A 2 15.97 -4.14 -1.98
CA PRO A 2 15.73 -4.95 -0.80
C PRO A 2 14.33 -5.58 -0.87
N PRO A 3 14.16 -6.83 -0.38
CA PRO A 3 12.84 -7.46 -0.27
C PRO A 3 11.95 -6.64 0.66
N LEU A 4 10.63 -6.71 0.44
CA LEU A 4 9.65 -6.05 1.33
C LEU A 4 9.56 -6.82 2.64
N ASP A 5 9.60 -6.10 3.76
CA ASP A 5 9.28 -6.69 5.05
C ASP A 5 7.76 -6.96 5.13
N PRO A 6 7.32 -8.04 5.80
CA PRO A 6 5.89 -8.34 5.96
C PRO A 6 5.15 -7.24 6.72
N GLU A 7 5.84 -6.47 7.56
CA GLU A 7 5.28 -5.29 8.25
C GLU A 7 5.05 -4.12 7.29
N GLU A 8 5.95 -3.91 6.32
CA GLU A 8 5.77 -2.91 5.26
C GLU A 8 4.60 -3.25 4.35
N GLU A 9 4.47 -4.55 4.01
CA GLU A 9 3.39 -5.03 3.18
C GLU A 9 2.03 -4.86 3.87
N GLN A 10 1.93 -5.21 5.15
CA GLN A 10 0.73 -4.96 5.96
C GLN A 10 0.40 -3.48 6.09
N ALA A 11 1.40 -2.61 6.28
CA ALA A 11 1.19 -1.17 6.33
C ALA A 11 0.64 -0.63 4.99
N LEU A 12 1.16 -1.11 3.86
CA LEU A 12 0.65 -0.76 2.53
C LEU A 12 -0.78 -1.27 2.33
N GLN A 13 -1.10 -2.49 2.78
CA GLN A 13 -2.43 -3.06 2.70
C GLN A 13 -3.44 -2.27 3.54
N ALA A 14 -3.08 -1.92 4.78
CA ALA A 14 -3.91 -1.08 5.65
C ALA A 14 -4.12 0.31 5.05
N TYR A 15 -3.06 0.91 4.49
CA TYR A 15 -3.15 2.20 3.81
C TYR A 15 -4.04 2.13 2.56
N ALA A 16 -3.91 1.04 1.78
CA ALA A 16 -4.75 0.79 0.62
C ALA A 16 -6.22 0.59 0.99
N ALA A 17 -6.50 -0.13 2.07
CA ALA A 17 -7.85 -0.33 2.59
C ALA A 17 -8.48 1.00 3.07
N LYS A 18 -7.70 1.84 3.76
CA LYS A 18 -8.14 3.16 4.25
C LYS A 18 -8.46 4.14 3.13
N HIS A 19 -7.62 4.19 2.08
CA HIS A 19 -7.70 5.21 1.03
C HIS A 19 -8.34 4.72 -0.29
N GLY A 20 -8.66 3.43 -0.38
CA GLY A 20 -9.29 2.82 -1.54
C GLY A 20 -8.43 2.92 -2.81
N ARG A 21 -9.05 2.95 -3.99
CA ARG A 21 -8.37 2.90 -5.31
C ARG A 21 -7.29 3.97 -5.52
N ARG A 22 -7.37 5.10 -4.80
CA ARG A 22 -6.44 6.24 -4.92
C ARG A 22 -5.25 6.16 -3.96
N TRP A 23 -5.14 5.08 -3.18
CA TRP A 23 -4.09 4.94 -2.16
C TRP A 23 -2.69 5.19 -2.69
N LYS A 24 -2.35 4.73 -3.90
CA LYS A 24 -1.04 4.98 -4.52
C LYS A 24 -0.81 6.46 -4.80
N THR A 25 -1.80 7.13 -5.39
CA THR A 25 -1.71 8.55 -5.72
C THR A 25 -1.58 9.39 -4.45
N ILE A 26 -2.36 9.05 -3.42
CA ILE A 26 -2.31 9.74 -2.13
C ILE A 26 -0.94 9.50 -1.50
N LEU A 27 -0.51 8.24 -1.35
CA LEU A 27 0.77 7.90 -0.74
C LEU A 27 1.96 8.55 -1.47
N ASN A 28 1.95 8.61 -2.80
CA ASN A 28 2.98 9.32 -3.58
C ASN A 28 3.01 10.81 -3.24
N ARG A 29 1.84 11.48 -3.19
CA ARG A 29 1.75 12.89 -2.76
C ARG A 29 2.31 13.09 -1.35
N VAL A 30 1.92 12.21 -0.43
CA VAL A 30 2.40 12.26 0.96
C VAL A 30 3.92 12.11 1.02
N TRP A 31 4.49 11.17 0.27
CA TRP A 31 5.94 11.00 0.18
C TRP A 31 6.66 12.20 -0.42
N MET A 32 6.00 12.98 -1.27
CA MET A 32 6.49 14.26 -1.81
C MET A 32 6.29 15.44 -0.84
N GLY A 33 5.72 15.22 0.35
CA GLY A 33 5.54 16.23 1.39
C GLY A 33 4.16 16.90 1.44
N GLU A 34 3.23 16.46 0.59
CA GLU A 34 1.86 16.97 0.55
C GLU A 34 1.01 16.44 1.73
N PRO A 35 -0.06 17.16 2.13
CA PRO A 35 -1.05 16.64 3.06
C PRO A 35 -1.87 15.48 2.44
N PRO A 36 -2.39 14.55 3.27
CA PRO A 36 -2.21 14.44 4.72
C PRO A 36 -0.89 13.71 5.02
N ARG A 37 -0.03 14.25 5.90
CA ARG A 37 1.31 13.72 6.21
C ARG A 37 1.27 12.41 7.04
N ASP A 38 0.50 11.45 6.55
CA ASP A 38 0.18 10.16 7.17
C ASP A 38 1.15 9.05 6.73
N ASP A 39 2.36 9.38 6.25
CA ASP A 39 3.39 8.40 5.89
C ASP A 39 4.28 7.98 7.06
N ALA A 40 3.84 8.18 8.32
CA ALA A 40 4.65 7.90 9.49
C ALA A 40 5.02 6.41 9.66
N GLY A 41 6.09 6.16 10.42
CA GLY A 41 6.52 4.81 10.81
C GLY A 41 7.04 3.98 9.64
N THR A 42 6.38 2.86 9.37
CA THR A 42 6.81 1.86 8.38
C THR A 42 6.72 2.37 6.94
N LEU A 43 5.72 3.21 6.61
CA LEU A 43 5.63 3.82 5.27
C LEU A 43 6.79 4.79 4.98
N ARG A 44 7.32 5.47 6.00
CA ARG A 44 8.49 6.35 5.88
C ARG A 44 9.78 5.54 5.66
N ARG A 45 9.93 4.40 6.35
CA ARG A 45 11.06 3.48 6.13
C ARG A 45 11.04 2.94 4.70
N LEU A 46 9.88 2.47 4.25
CA LEU A 46 9.66 1.99 2.89
C LEU A 46 9.99 3.06 1.84
N ARG A 47 9.56 4.31 2.08
CA ARG A 47 9.92 5.45 1.22
C ARG A 47 11.43 5.65 1.14
N ASN A 48 12.14 5.57 2.27
CA ASN A 48 13.59 5.76 2.31
C ASN A 48 14.35 4.60 1.65
N SER A 49 13.81 3.38 1.67
CA SER A 49 14.44 2.18 1.08
C SER A 49 14.19 2.02 -0.42
N HIS A 50 12.97 2.30 -0.90
CA HIS A 50 12.55 2.02 -2.29
C HIS A 50 12.25 3.27 -3.12
N GLY A 51 11.87 4.36 -2.46
CA GLY A 51 11.53 5.63 -3.12
C GLY A 51 10.15 5.65 -3.78
N PRO A 52 9.69 6.84 -4.20
CA PRO A 52 8.37 7.05 -4.80
C PRO A 52 8.18 6.43 -6.18
N SER A 53 9.24 6.28 -6.97
CA SER A 53 9.18 5.63 -8.28
C SER A 53 8.82 4.15 -8.18
N TRP A 54 9.26 3.45 -7.13
CA TRP A 54 8.94 2.05 -6.89
C TRP A 54 7.43 1.80 -6.73
N LEU A 55 6.69 2.74 -6.13
CA LEU A 55 5.25 2.61 -5.91
C LEU A 55 4.46 2.47 -7.22
N GLN A 56 4.99 3.02 -8.33
CA GLN A 56 4.37 2.91 -9.65
C GLN A 56 4.44 1.47 -10.18
N SER A 57 5.58 0.79 -9.96
CA SER A 57 5.79 -0.59 -10.37
C SER A 57 5.23 -1.61 -9.38
N TYR A 58 5.08 -1.23 -8.10
CA TYR A 58 4.60 -2.13 -7.07
C TYR A 58 3.14 -2.54 -7.30
N ARG A 59 2.86 -3.83 -7.21
CA ARG A 59 1.51 -4.37 -7.20
C ARG A 59 1.21 -4.84 -5.79
N LEU A 60 0.22 -4.22 -5.15
CA LEU A 60 -0.27 -4.71 -3.88
C LEU A 60 -0.76 -6.14 -4.13
N PRO A 61 -0.18 -7.16 -3.47
CA PRO A 61 -0.79 -8.48 -3.49
C PRO A 61 -2.21 -8.28 -2.99
N ARG A 62 -3.19 -8.84 -3.71
CA ARG A 62 -4.57 -8.81 -3.26
C ARG A 62 -4.53 -9.52 -1.92
N ALA A 63 -4.60 -8.75 -0.82
CA ALA A 63 -4.86 -9.30 0.50
C ALA A 63 -6.00 -10.27 0.25
N ALA A 64 -5.79 -11.56 0.50
CA ALA A 64 -6.76 -12.58 0.27
C ALA A 64 -8.02 -12.10 0.98
N SER A 65 -8.89 -11.43 0.22
CA SER A 65 -10.20 -11.07 0.70
C SER A 65 -10.74 -12.45 1.01
N PRO A 66 -11.12 -12.76 2.27
CA PRO A 66 -11.85 -13.99 2.50
C PRO A 66 -12.97 -13.92 1.48
N ASP A 67 -12.87 -14.78 0.49
CA ASP A 67 -13.80 -14.91 -0.60
C ASP A 67 -15.14 -15.06 0.10
N LYS A 68 -15.94 -14.00 0.07
CA LYS A 68 -17.31 -14.11 0.53
C LYS A 68 -17.92 -15.03 -0.51
N GLY A 69 -18.12 -16.28 -0.07
CA GLY A 69 -18.39 -17.46 -0.87
C GLY A 69 -19.00 -17.14 -2.21
N GLY A 70 -18.28 -17.53 -3.26
CA GLY A 70 -18.94 -18.01 -4.46
C GLY A 70 -19.75 -19.26 -4.13
N ASP A 71 -20.98 -19.05 -3.67
CA ASP A 71 -22.08 -20.01 -3.70
C ASP A 71 -23.33 -19.25 -4.20
N GLY A 72 -24.05 -19.67 -5.23
CA GLY A 72 -23.90 -20.79 -6.14
C GLY A 72 -24.72 -20.51 -7.41
N GLU A 73 -24.33 -21.18 -8.48
CA GLU A 73 -25.16 -21.47 -9.63
C GLU A 73 -26.36 -22.34 -9.21
N THR A 74 -27.58 -21.89 -9.48
CA THR A 74 -28.64 -22.54 -10.31
C THR A 74 -29.91 -21.69 -10.29
#